data_AF-A0A562NZE3-F1
#
_entry.id   AF-A0A562NZE3-F1
#
_cell.length_a   1.000
_cell.length_b   1.000
_cell.length_c   1.000
_cell.angle_alpha   90.00
_cell.angle_beta   90.00
_cell.angle_gamma   90.00
#
_symmetry.space_group_name_H-M   'P 1'
#
loop_
_entity.id
_entity.type
_entity.pdbx_description
1 polymer ?
#
loop_
_entity_poly.entity_id
_entity_poly.type
_entity_poly.pdbx_seq_one_letter_code
_entity_poly.pdbx_strand_id
1 'polypeptide(L)'
;MRGKHRQTLEAIFADPVSGSIKWRDVEALLIALGAEMSEGSGSRVRFTIAGQTLFLHRPHPSPDTKRWAIRDIREFLTNVGIRP
;
A
#
# COMPACT_ATOMS: atom_id res chain seq x y z
N MET A 1 -6.02 -4.56 13.98
CA MET A 1 -4.88 -3.78 13.42
C MET A 1 -3.78 -3.65 14.49
N ARG A 2 -2.50 -3.90 14.16
CA ARG A 2 -1.37 -3.78 15.13
C ARG A 2 -0.73 -2.39 15.05
N GLY A 3 0.07 -2.00 16.06
CA GLY A 3 0.71 -0.68 16.13
C GLY A 3 1.52 -0.30 14.87
N LYS A 4 2.27 -1.25 14.31
CA LYS A 4 3.04 -1.02 13.07
C LYS A 4 2.14 -0.69 11.86
N HIS A 5 1.01 -1.38 11.70
CA HIS A 5 0.07 -1.13 10.61
C HIS A 5 -0.52 0.28 10.71
N ARG A 6 -0.85 0.72 11.94
CA ARG A 6 -1.35 2.08 12.18
C ARG A 6 -0.32 3.13 11.78
N GLN A 7 0.94 2.96 12.16
CA GLN A 7 2.03 3.87 11.76
C GLN A 7 2.23 3.91 10.24
N THR A 8 2.16 2.76 9.56
CA THR A 8 2.22 2.70 8.10
C THR A 8 1.04 3.44 7.45
N LEU A 9 -0.17 3.24 7.98
CA LEU A 9 -1.37 3.93 7.51
C LEU A 9 -1.24 5.46 7.69
N GLU A 10 -0.85 5.92 8.87
CA GLU A 10 -0.58 7.33 9.15
C GLU A 10 0.48 7.91 8.19
N ALA A 11 1.58 7.18 7.95
CA ALA A 11 2.64 7.60 7.03
C ALA A 11 2.18 7.68 5.57
N ILE A 12 1.27 6.80 5.12
CA ILE A 12 0.67 6.85 3.78
C ILE A 12 -0.17 8.12 3.62
N PHE A 13 -0.84 8.58 4.67
CA PHE A 13 -1.72 9.77 4.66
C PHE A 13 -0.99 11.08 4.98
N ALA A 14 0.26 11.04 5.45
CA ALA A 14 1.06 12.23 5.76
C ALA A 14 1.34 13.13 4.53
N ASP A 15 1.38 14.44 4.71
CA ASP A 15 1.72 15.40 3.66
C ASP A 15 2.92 16.28 4.09
N PRO A 16 4.07 16.25 3.38
CA PRO A 16 4.34 15.51 2.14
C PRO A 16 4.45 13.98 2.34
N VAL A 17 4.11 13.23 1.28
CA VAL A 17 4.26 11.76 1.25
C VAL A 17 5.70 11.33 1.57
N SER A 18 5.87 10.48 2.58
CA SER A 18 7.15 9.88 2.93
C SER A 18 7.71 9.04 1.79
N GLY A 19 8.98 9.21 1.45
CA GLY A 19 9.67 8.38 0.45
C GLY A 19 10.30 7.11 1.03
N SER A 20 10.17 6.86 2.34
CA SER A 20 10.91 5.80 3.05
C SER A 20 10.01 4.66 3.54
N ILE A 21 8.75 4.60 3.10
CA ILE A 21 7.83 3.53 3.51
C ILE A 21 8.25 2.22 2.83
N LYS A 22 8.63 1.22 3.62
CA LYS A 22 9.08 -0.08 3.09
C LYS A 22 7.93 -0.82 2.43
N TRP A 23 8.18 -1.41 1.26
CA TRP A 23 7.17 -2.20 0.52
C TRP A 23 6.52 -3.27 1.39
N ARG A 24 7.33 -4.00 2.17
CA ARG A 24 6.84 -5.04 3.08
C ARG A 24 5.81 -4.53 4.09
N ASP A 25 5.95 -3.28 4.54
CA ASP A 25 5.03 -2.69 5.50
C ASP A 25 3.71 -2.30 4.84
N VAL A 26 3.76 -1.82 3.59
CA VAL A 26 2.56 -1.59 2.76
C VAL A 26 1.82 -2.90 2.49
N GLU A 27 2.52 -3.93 2.02
CA GLU A 27 1.93 -5.23 1.70
C GLU A 27 1.25 -5.84 2.95
N ALA A 28 1.95 -5.84 4.09
CA ALA A 28 1.39 -6.31 5.36
C ALA A 28 0.17 -5.49 5.84
N LEU A 29 0.21 -4.16 5.68
CA LEU A 29 -0.93 -3.30 5.98
C LEU A 29 -2.14 -3.65 5.11
N LEU A 30 -1.97 -3.73 3.78
CA LEU A 30 -3.07 -4.00 2.85
C LEU A 30 -3.70 -5.37 3.13
N ILE A 31 -2.90 -6.42 3.34
CA ILE A 31 -3.40 -7.75 3.72
C ILE A 31 -4.17 -7.67 5.06
N ALA A 32 -3.65 -6.93 6.04
CA ALA A 32 -4.32 -6.77 7.34
C ALA A 32 -5.61 -5.94 7.28
N LEU A 33 -5.80 -5.14 6.23
CA LEU A 33 -7.05 -4.42 5.93
C LEU A 33 -8.03 -5.26 5.11
N GLY A 34 -7.71 -6.54 4.84
CA GLY A 34 -8.57 -7.47 4.13
C GLY A 34 -8.35 -7.47 2.62
N ALA A 35 -7.20 -7.01 2.13
CA ALA A 35 -6.90 -7.09 0.70
C ALA A 35 -6.68 -8.54 0.26
N GLU A 36 -7.37 -8.94 -0.80
CA GLU A 36 -7.02 -10.11 -1.60
C GLU A 36 -5.82 -9.74 -2.47
N MET A 37 -4.71 -10.45 -2.30
CA MET A 37 -3.48 -10.20 -3.04
C MET A 37 -3.24 -11.28 -4.09
N SER A 38 -2.83 -10.87 -5.29
CA SER A 38 -2.35 -11.79 -6.33
C SER A 38 -1.10 -11.25 -7.02
N GLU A 39 -0.24 -12.16 -7.45
CA GLU A 39 0.97 -11.86 -8.21
C GLU A 39 0.70 -12.00 -9.71
N GLY A 40 1.26 -11.10 -10.50
CA GLY A 40 1.29 -11.20 -11.97
C GLY A 40 2.70 -11.51 -12.48
N SER A 41 2.87 -11.50 -13.79
CA SER A 41 4.20 -11.69 -14.39
C SER A 41 5.20 -10.61 -13.92
N GLY A 42 6.39 -11.05 -13.52
CA GLY A 42 7.46 -10.16 -13.05
C GLY A 42 7.19 -9.60 -11.65
N SER A 43 7.42 -8.30 -11.44
CA SER A 43 7.22 -7.63 -10.15
C SER A 43 5.79 -7.13 -9.91
N ARG A 44 4.83 -7.50 -10.76
CA ARG A 44 3.45 -6.99 -10.70
C ARG A 44 2.69 -7.62 -9.54
N VAL A 45 2.00 -6.80 -8.78
CA VAL A 45 1.14 -7.21 -7.67
C VAL A 45 -0.20 -6.49 -7.78
N ARG A 46 -1.27 -7.21 -7.46
CA ARG A 46 -2.64 -6.70 -7.39
C ARG A 46 -3.16 -6.84 -5.97
N PHE A 47 -3.85 -5.81 -5.49
CA PHE A 47 -4.60 -5.83 -4.23
C PHE A 47 -6.06 -5.47 -4.49
N THR A 48 -6.99 -6.24 -3.94
CA THR A 48 -8.43 -5.99 -4.05
C THR A 48 -9.06 -5.86 -2.68
N ILE A 49 -9.77 -4.74 -2.42
CA ILE A 49 -10.59 -4.54 -1.21
C ILE A 49 -11.98 -4.09 -1.67
N ALA A 50 -13.04 -4.74 -1.18
CA ALA A 50 -14.43 -4.38 -1.47
C ALA A 50 -14.73 -4.16 -2.98
N GLY A 51 -14.15 -5.01 -3.84
CA GLY A 51 -14.32 -4.95 -5.30
C GLY A 51 -13.47 -3.91 -6.03
N GLN A 52 -12.79 -3.00 -5.31
CA GLN A 52 -11.83 -2.08 -5.92
C GLN A 52 -10.45 -2.71 -6.00
N THR A 53 -9.74 -2.47 -7.09
CA THR A 53 -8.45 -3.11 -7.38
C THR A 53 -7.35 -2.06 -7.57
N LEU A 54 -6.23 -2.26 -6.86
CA LEU A 54 -4.99 -1.51 -7.01
C LEU A 54 -3.92 -2.39 -7.69
N PHE A 55 -3.25 -1.84 -8.69
CA PHE A 55 -2.14 -2.49 -9.41
C PHE A 55 -0.84 -1.78 -9.10
N LEU A 56 0.17 -2.53 -8.65
CA LEU A 56 1.48 -2.00 -8.30
C LEU A 56 2.60 -2.88 -8.86
N HIS A 57 3.81 -2.35 -8.79
CA HIS A 57 5.03 -3.12 -8.98
C HIS A 57 5.81 -3.12 -7.67
N ARG A 58 6.28 -4.30 -7.25
CA ARG A 58 7.27 -4.39 -6.16
C ARG A 58 8.49 -3.56 -6.55
N PRO A 59 8.97 -2.68 -5.66
CA PRO A 59 10.12 -1.83 -5.97
C PRO A 59 11.40 -2.66 -6.05
N HIS A 60 12.26 -2.30 -7.00
CA HIS A 60 13.59 -2.88 -7.21
C HIS A 60 14.49 -1.80 -7.85
N PRO A 61 15.78 -1.67 -7.45
CA PRO A 61 16.50 -2.44 -6.43
C PRO A 61 16.23 -2.03 -4.98
N SER A 62 15.71 -0.81 -4.75
CA SER A 62 15.39 -0.34 -3.39
C SER A 62 14.15 -1.06 -2.83
N PRO A 63 14.12 -1.38 -1.51
CA PRO A 63 12.91 -1.88 -0.85
C PRO A 63 11.88 -0.78 -0.56
N ASP A 64 12.20 0.49 -0.84
CA ASP A 64 11.32 1.62 -0.56
C ASP A 64 10.21 1.73 -1.60
N THR A 65 8.99 1.96 -1.11
CA THR A 65 7.83 2.21 -1.97
C THR A 65 7.97 3.57 -2.62
N LYS A 66 7.85 3.63 -3.94
CA LYS A 66 7.95 4.90 -4.67
C LYS A 66 6.84 5.86 -4.24
N ARG A 67 7.14 7.16 -4.18
CA ARG A 67 6.16 8.19 -3.75
C ARG A 67 4.88 8.19 -4.58
N TRP A 68 4.97 7.92 -5.88
CA TRP A 68 3.79 7.80 -6.75
C TRP A 68 2.91 6.62 -6.32
N ALA A 69 3.50 5.45 -6.05
CA ALA A 69 2.76 4.28 -5.58
C ALA A 69 2.10 4.55 -4.23
N ILE A 70 2.75 5.31 -3.33
CA ILE A 70 2.13 5.69 -2.05
C ILE A 70 0.93 6.61 -2.27
N ARG A 71 0.95 7.51 -3.26
CA ARG A 71 -0.22 8.33 -3.63
C ARG A 71 -1.36 7.45 -4.15
N ASP A 72 -1.07 6.51 -5.04
CA ASP A 72 -2.07 5.56 -5.56
C ASP A 72 -2.66 4.68 -4.44
N ILE A 73 -1.82 4.25 -3.48
CA ILE A 73 -2.28 3.51 -2.30
C ILE A 73 -3.19 4.38 -1.42
N ARG A 74 -2.82 5.65 -1.19
CA ARG A 74 -3.66 6.59 -0.42
C ARG A 74 -5.02 6.78 -1.08
N GLU A 75 -5.04 6.99 -2.39
CA GLU A 75 -6.28 7.14 -3.16
C GLU A 75 -7.13 5.86 -3.09
N PHE A 76 -6.51 4.70 -3.32
CA PHE A 76 -7.16 3.41 -3.18
C PHE A 76 -7.80 3.21 -1.81
N LEU A 77 -7.05 3.43 -0.73
CA LEU A 77 -7.56 3.33 0.64
C LEU A 77 -8.70 4.32 0.91
N THR A 78 -8.57 5.55 0.43
CA THR A 78 -9.62 6.57 0.54
C THR A 78 -10.91 6.13 -0.17
N ASN A 79 -10.80 5.56 -1.36
CA ASN A 79 -11.93 5.12 -2.16
C ASN A 79 -12.66 3.91 -1.56
N VAL A 80 -11.95 3.04 -0.82
CA VAL A 80 -12.56 1.94 -0.05
C VAL A 80 -12.97 2.36 1.36
N GLY A 81 -12.92 3.65 1.69
CA GLY A 81 -13.39 4.21 2.96
C GLY A 81 -12.43 4.03 4.15
N ILE A 82 -11.18 3.67 3.90
CA ILE A 82 -10.16 3.46 4.94
C ILE A 82 -9.34 4.75 5.10
N ARG A 83 -9.28 5.26 6.33
CA ARG A 83 -8.49 6.42 6.74
C ARG A 83 -7.86 6.15 8.12
N PRO A 84 -6.79 6.87 8.51
CA PRO A 84 -6.16 6.73 9.82
C PRO A 84 -7.15 6.91 10.99
#